data_AF-A0A1Y0H804-F1
#
_entry.id   AF-A0A1Y0H804-F1
#
_cell.length_a   1.000
_cell.length_b   1.000
_cell.length_c   1.000
_cell.angle_alpha   90.00
_cell.angle_beta   90.00
_cell.angle_gamma   90.00
#
_symmetry.space_group_name_H-M   'P 1'
#
loop_
_entity.id
_entity.type
_entity.pdbx_description
1 polymer ?
#
loop_
_entity_poly.entity_id
_entity_poly.type
_entity_poly.pdbx_seq_one_letter_code
_entity_poly.pdbx_strand_id
1 'polypeptide(L)'
;MDKGGDEHLVALQRLENEFAALDAELSRVDQELSQVQKDIENGFEIWREVHCSQVYVEQIREMKHYWKAADAKLLKELIQTANQTTGLFMNEEYSNSLHGSVAKQAVASKLNDLQRCNRLLLNGRNALSAAVVRFILADTNQTSAPGRFANPYYMEDDQGSESLDSNRGLTLAEVLRLHGEFAIESVKGIWNYIEPNIILPILLILTTVASAINHFAGGKHLEHRFTFYTLYIATIFALLFMIWKSLSDRKGARRRIMSRANFLLTASEFLSEPREQSSTPLAIDLITFAAQHFDDEEIEPEAFEYRTAELKALIAGTPPSGPTATTTQ
;
A
#
# COMPACT_ATOMS: atom_id res chain seq x y z
N MET A 1 44.70 -12.24 -62.18
CA MET A 1 44.30 -11.15 -61.26
C MET A 1 42.91 -11.48 -60.77
N ASP A 2 42.82 -11.88 -59.52
CA ASP A 2 41.63 -12.46 -58.91
C ASP A 2 40.72 -11.34 -58.42
N LYS A 3 39.74 -10.96 -59.24
CA LYS A 3 38.83 -9.83 -58.97
C LYS A 3 37.79 -10.15 -57.88
N GLY A 4 37.63 -11.42 -57.49
CA GLY A 4 36.64 -11.83 -56.49
C GLY A 4 37.03 -11.49 -55.05
N GLY A 5 38.33 -11.44 -54.73
CA GLY A 5 38.80 -11.19 -53.36
C GLY A 5 38.49 -9.78 -52.84
N ASP A 6 38.66 -8.76 -53.67
CA ASP A 6 38.41 -7.36 -53.29
C ASP A 6 36.92 -7.06 -53.14
N GLU A 7 36.06 -7.68 -53.96
CA GLU A 7 34.60 -7.52 -53.86
C GLU A 7 34.04 -8.11 -52.55
N HIS A 8 34.61 -9.23 -52.09
CA HIS A 8 34.24 -9.83 -50.80
C HIS A 8 34.69 -8.98 -49.60
N LEU A 9 35.88 -8.37 -49.67
CA LEU A 9 36.35 -7.47 -48.61
C LEU A 9 35.52 -6.19 -48.52
N VAL A 10 35.13 -5.62 -49.68
CA VAL A 10 34.22 -4.47 -49.72
C VAL A 10 32.83 -4.81 -49.19
N ALA A 11 32.32 -6.01 -49.48
CA ALA A 11 31.04 -6.49 -48.94
C ALA A 11 31.08 -6.69 -47.41
N LEU A 12 32.17 -7.29 -46.90
CA LEU A 12 32.40 -7.44 -45.46
C LEU A 12 32.46 -6.10 -44.75
N GLN A 13 33.18 -5.12 -45.30
CA GLN A 13 33.31 -3.81 -44.70
C GLN A 13 31.99 -3.00 -44.73
N ARG A 14 31.14 -3.22 -45.73
CA ARG A 14 29.77 -2.66 -45.74
C ARG A 14 28.91 -3.27 -44.64
N LEU A 15 28.96 -4.60 -44.48
CA LEU A 15 28.26 -5.30 -43.40
C LEU A 15 28.71 -4.81 -42.02
N GLU A 16 30.00 -4.64 -41.79
CA GLU A 16 30.52 -4.10 -40.52
C GLU A 16 30.00 -2.69 -40.24
N ASN A 17 29.97 -1.81 -41.25
CA ASN A 17 29.41 -0.47 -41.11
C ASN A 17 27.89 -0.48 -40.86
N GLU A 18 27.15 -1.39 -41.50
CA GLU A 18 25.72 -1.58 -41.27
C GLU A 18 25.44 -2.11 -39.86
N PHE A 19 26.22 -3.08 -39.37
CA PHE A 19 26.13 -3.56 -37.99
C PHE A 19 26.44 -2.47 -36.96
N ALA A 20 27.47 -1.64 -37.20
CA ALA A 20 27.80 -0.53 -36.32
C ALA A 20 26.68 0.53 -36.29
N ALA A 21 26.05 0.82 -37.43
CA ALA A 21 24.91 1.72 -37.50
C ALA A 21 23.69 1.16 -36.76
N LEU A 22 23.44 -0.15 -36.89
CA LEU A 22 22.35 -0.84 -36.20
C LEU A 22 22.56 -0.86 -34.69
N ASP A 23 23.79 -1.06 -34.22
CA ASP A 23 24.15 -1.04 -32.79
C ASP A 23 23.97 0.35 -32.16
N ALA A 24 24.34 1.40 -32.90
CA ALA A 24 24.10 2.79 -32.50
C ALA A 24 22.60 3.12 -32.45
N GLU A 25 21.81 2.62 -33.41
CA GLU A 25 20.36 2.80 -33.42
C GLU A 25 19.68 2.03 -32.28
N LEU A 26 20.11 0.79 -32.01
CA LEU A 26 19.63 -0.01 -30.89
C LEU A 26 19.92 0.65 -29.55
N SER A 27 21.14 1.21 -29.39
CA SER A 27 21.52 1.97 -28.20
C SER A 27 20.66 3.22 -28.00
N ARG A 28 20.29 3.91 -29.09
CA ARG A 28 19.38 5.06 -29.03
C ARG A 28 17.97 4.62 -28.61
N VAL A 29 17.46 3.54 -29.19
CA VAL A 29 16.13 2.98 -28.83
C VAL A 29 16.11 2.55 -27.37
N ASP A 30 17.17 1.90 -26.87
CA ASP A 30 17.28 1.49 -25.46
C ASP A 30 17.27 2.70 -24.51
N GLN A 31 17.96 3.78 -24.87
CA GLN A 31 17.94 5.03 -24.13
C GLN A 31 16.55 5.69 -24.13
N GLU A 32 15.87 5.70 -25.28
CA GLU A 32 14.51 6.23 -25.41
C GLU A 32 13.51 5.40 -24.61
N LEU A 33 13.59 4.05 -24.66
CA LEU A 33 12.74 3.15 -23.87
C LEU A 33 12.96 3.31 -22.37
N SER A 34 14.22 3.39 -21.94
CA SER A 34 14.57 3.66 -20.53
C SER A 34 13.99 5.00 -20.06
N GLN A 35 13.98 6.01 -20.93
CA GLN A 35 13.41 7.31 -20.64
C GLN A 35 11.86 7.25 -20.53
N VAL A 36 11.19 6.57 -21.47
CA VAL A 36 9.75 6.35 -21.42
C VAL A 36 9.34 5.58 -20.16
N GLN A 37 10.09 4.54 -19.78
CA GLN A 37 9.83 3.78 -18.56
C GLN A 37 9.88 4.69 -17.32
N LYS A 38 10.91 5.54 -17.21
CA LYS A 38 11.04 6.49 -16.10
C LYS A 38 9.90 7.52 -16.07
N ASP A 39 9.44 7.98 -17.23
CA ASP A 39 8.33 8.93 -17.31
C ASP A 39 7.00 8.28 -16.89
N ILE A 40 6.80 7.00 -17.24
CA ILE A 40 5.66 6.20 -16.74
C ILE A 40 5.75 6.01 -15.22
N GLU A 41 6.92 5.68 -14.68
CA GLU A 41 7.14 5.52 -13.24
C GLU A 41 6.83 6.83 -12.48
N ASN A 42 7.35 7.96 -12.95
CA ASN A 42 7.05 9.27 -12.36
C ASN A 42 5.55 9.59 -12.44
N GLY A 43 4.90 9.35 -13.59
CA GLY A 43 3.47 9.57 -13.75
C GLY A 43 2.64 8.73 -12.77
N PHE A 44 3.03 7.47 -12.56
CA PHE A 44 2.41 6.59 -11.59
C PHE A 44 2.62 7.05 -10.15
N GLU A 45 3.84 7.46 -9.77
CA GLU A 45 4.12 7.98 -8.44
C GLU A 45 3.29 9.22 -8.12
N ILE A 46 3.20 10.16 -9.04
CA ILE A 46 2.43 11.38 -8.83
C ILE A 46 0.93 11.03 -8.71
N TRP A 47 0.40 10.16 -9.58
CA TRP A 47 -0.98 9.68 -9.47
C TRP A 47 -1.26 9.05 -8.10
N ARG A 48 -0.32 8.23 -7.61
CA ARG A 48 -0.40 7.63 -6.27
C ARG A 48 -0.44 8.70 -5.18
N GLU A 49 0.47 9.67 -5.21
CA GLU A 49 0.49 10.74 -4.22
C GLU A 49 -0.81 11.57 -4.23
N VAL A 50 -1.36 11.85 -5.42
CA VAL A 50 -2.65 12.54 -5.57
C VAL A 50 -3.77 11.76 -4.90
N HIS A 51 -3.83 10.45 -5.18
CA HIS A 51 -4.85 9.58 -4.62
C HIS A 51 -4.75 9.52 -3.09
N CYS A 52 -3.54 9.38 -2.54
CA CYS A 52 -3.31 9.42 -1.10
C CYS A 52 -3.77 10.75 -0.48
N SER A 53 -3.48 11.90 -1.12
CA SER A 53 -3.94 13.21 -0.65
C SER A 53 -5.46 13.27 -0.53
N GLN A 54 -6.18 12.79 -1.55
CA GLN A 54 -7.64 12.78 -1.56
C GLN A 54 -8.21 11.92 -0.43
N VAL A 55 -7.66 10.72 -0.25
CA VAL A 55 -8.05 9.82 0.85
C VAL A 55 -7.86 10.49 2.21
N TYR A 56 -6.69 11.10 2.47
CA TYR A 56 -6.44 11.77 3.74
C TYR A 56 -7.38 12.96 3.97
N VAL A 57 -7.67 13.76 2.94
CA VAL A 57 -8.60 14.89 3.05
C VAL A 57 -10.01 14.43 3.38
N GLU A 58 -10.51 13.37 2.73
CA GLU A 58 -11.84 12.83 3.03
C GLU A 58 -11.88 12.23 4.45
N GLN A 59 -10.87 11.46 4.86
CA GLN A 59 -10.79 10.95 6.24
C GLN A 59 -10.78 12.09 7.29
N ILE A 60 -10.04 13.18 7.04
CA ILE A 60 -10.06 14.35 7.93
C ILE A 60 -11.44 15.02 7.95
N ARG A 61 -12.13 15.08 6.79
CA ARG A 61 -13.47 15.65 6.66
C ARG A 61 -14.53 14.80 7.38
N GLU A 62 -14.43 13.48 7.31
CA GLU A 62 -15.31 12.56 8.06
C GLU A 62 -15.19 12.78 9.58
N MET A 63 -14.00 13.16 10.05
CA MET A 63 -13.76 13.52 11.45
C MET A 63 -14.29 14.91 11.86
N LYS A 64 -15.01 15.65 10.98
CA LYS A 64 -15.49 17.02 11.22
C LYS A 64 -16.26 17.19 12.53
N HIS A 65 -17.07 16.20 12.91
CA HIS A 65 -17.83 16.23 14.15
C HIS A 65 -16.94 16.31 15.41
N TYR A 66 -15.69 15.85 15.30
CA TYR A 66 -14.72 15.82 16.39
C TYR A 66 -13.70 16.97 16.34
N TRP A 67 -13.77 17.86 15.35
CA TRP A 67 -12.82 18.98 15.24
C TRP A 67 -12.85 19.90 16.47
N LYS A 68 -13.99 20.02 17.17
CA LYS A 68 -14.09 20.79 18.42
C LYS A 68 -13.16 20.28 19.53
N ALA A 69 -12.79 18.99 19.50
CA ALA A 69 -11.87 18.38 20.45
C ALA A 69 -10.39 18.51 20.03
N ALA A 70 -10.12 19.02 18.83
CA ALA A 70 -8.77 19.16 18.30
C ALA A 70 -8.21 20.57 18.54
N ASP A 71 -6.87 20.67 18.54
CA ASP A 71 -6.18 21.97 18.59
C ASP A 71 -6.55 22.82 17.36
N ALA A 72 -7.02 24.05 17.59
CA ALA A 72 -7.34 25.00 16.53
C ALA A 72 -6.14 25.30 15.61
N LYS A 73 -4.91 25.23 16.14
CA LYS A 73 -3.68 25.37 15.36
C LYS A 73 -3.52 24.22 14.37
N LEU A 74 -3.75 22.98 14.82
CA LEU A 74 -3.68 21.77 14.00
C LEU A 74 -4.71 21.82 12.86
N LEU A 75 -5.95 22.18 13.17
CA LEU A 75 -7.01 22.30 12.17
C LEU A 75 -6.70 23.36 11.11
N LYS A 76 -6.16 24.51 11.53
CA LYS A 76 -5.75 25.56 10.60
C LYS A 76 -4.65 25.10 9.65
N GLU A 77 -3.67 24.37 10.17
CA GLU A 77 -2.59 23.77 9.38
C GLU A 77 -3.13 22.75 8.38
N LEU A 78 -4.01 21.84 8.81
CA LEU A 78 -4.65 20.85 7.94
C LEU A 78 -5.47 21.49 6.81
N ILE A 79 -6.27 22.52 7.11
CA ILE A 79 -7.04 23.25 6.10
C ILE A 79 -6.11 23.95 5.10
N GLN A 80 -5.02 24.55 5.58
CA GLN A 80 -4.03 25.19 4.73
C GLN A 80 -3.34 24.16 3.82
N THR A 81 -2.92 23.02 4.36
CA THR A 81 -2.29 21.94 3.58
C THR A 81 -3.25 21.34 2.56
N ALA A 82 -4.52 21.10 2.92
CA ALA A 82 -5.53 20.62 1.98
C ALA A 82 -5.72 21.59 0.81
N ASN A 83 -5.82 22.90 1.10
CA ASN A 83 -5.93 23.93 0.06
C ASN A 83 -4.68 24.01 -0.83
N GLN A 84 -3.48 23.88 -0.25
CA GLN A 84 -2.23 23.82 -1.02
C GLN A 84 -2.21 22.61 -1.95
N THR A 85 -2.67 21.45 -1.47
CA THR A 85 -2.71 20.20 -2.23
C THR A 85 -3.71 20.31 -3.39
N THR A 86 -4.91 20.84 -3.16
CA THR A 86 -5.87 21.16 -4.23
C THR A 86 -5.32 22.18 -5.23
N GLY A 87 -4.60 23.19 -4.77
CA GLY A 87 -3.93 24.18 -5.64
C GLY A 87 -2.85 23.59 -6.53
N LEU A 88 -2.13 22.56 -6.06
CA LEU A 88 -1.17 21.81 -6.88
C LEU A 88 -1.86 21.01 -7.98
N PHE A 89 -3.08 20.52 -7.76
CA PHE A 89 -3.86 19.77 -8.76
C PHE A 89 -4.57 20.64 -9.79
N MET A 90 -5.10 21.79 -9.38
CA MET A 90 -5.90 22.68 -10.25
C MET A 90 -5.05 23.54 -11.18
N ASN A 91 -3.71 23.54 -11.04
CA ASN A 91 -2.83 24.23 -11.97
C ASN A 91 -2.72 23.45 -13.30
N GLU A 92 -3.16 24.07 -14.40
CA GLU A 92 -3.23 23.52 -15.77
C GLU A 92 -1.92 22.88 -16.28
N GLU A 93 -0.76 23.29 -15.74
CA GLU A 93 0.53 22.65 -16.03
C GLU A 93 0.57 21.14 -15.70
N TYR A 94 -0.26 20.67 -14.77
CA TYR A 94 -0.30 19.27 -14.38
C TYR A 94 -0.96 18.39 -15.45
N SER A 95 -2.11 18.83 -15.98
CA SER A 95 -2.78 18.20 -17.13
C SER A 95 -1.87 18.18 -18.36
N ASN A 96 -1.14 19.27 -18.60
CA ASN A 96 -0.19 19.39 -19.70
C ASN A 96 1.08 18.53 -19.51
N SER A 97 1.52 18.28 -18.26
CA SER A 97 2.69 17.43 -17.96
C SER A 97 2.48 15.95 -18.26
N LEU A 98 1.24 15.48 -18.24
CA LEU A 98 0.87 14.13 -18.68
C LEU A 98 0.91 13.96 -20.21
N HIS A 99 0.96 15.06 -20.98
CA HIS A 99 0.77 15.05 -22.44
C HIS A 99 1.95 15.64 -23.25
N GLY A 100 2.98 16.22 -22.62
CA GLY A 100 4.17 16.66 -23.37
C GLY A 100 5.19 17.47 -22.57
N SER A 101 6.46 17.12 -22.77
CA SER A 101 7.71 17.84 -22.45
C SER A 101 7.63 18.93 -21.36
N VAL A 102 7.26 18.58 -20.13
CA VAL A 102 7.52 19.46 -18.98
C VAL A 102 8.95 19.22 -18.51
N ALA A 103 9.69 20.30 -18.23
CA ALA A 103 11.06 20.23 -17.78
C ALA A 103 11.19 19.31 -16.56
N LYS A 104 12.07 18.30 -16.64
CA LYS A 104 12.29 17.24 -15.63
C LYS A 104 12.36 17.74 -14.17
N GLN A 105 12.89 18.95 -14.00
CA GLN A 105 13.05 19.61 -12.69
C GLN A 105 11.73 20.09 -12.08
N ALA A 106 10.75 20.47 -12.91
CA ALA A 106 9.42 20.89 -12.45
C ALA A 106 8.59 19.70 -11.95
N VAL A 107 8.70 18.53 -12.59
CA VAL A 107 8.01 17.30 -12.16
C VAL A 107 8.55 16.79 -10.83
N ALA A 108 9.88 16.70 -10.69
CA ALA A 108 10.50 16.27 -9.44
C ALA A 108 10.23 17.24 -8.27
N SER A 109 10.24 18.56 -8.51
CA SER A 109 9.88 19.54 -7.48
C SER A 109 8.42 19.38 -7.03
N LYS A 110 7.49 19.23 -7.98
CA LYS A 110 6.06 19.05 -7.68
C LYS A 110 5.80 17.75 -6.92
N LEU A 111 6.48 16.66 -7.27
CA LEU A 111 6.39 15.40 -6.54
C LEU A 111 6.87 15.56 -5.09
N ASN A 112 8.00 16.25 -4.86
CA ASN A 112 8.49 16.52 -3.51
C ASN A 112 7.51 17.37 -2.69
N ASP A 113 6.89 18.38 -3.31
CA ASP A 113 5.88 19.22 -2.65
C ASP A 113 4.61 18.42 -2.30
N LEU A 114 4.16 17.53 -3.19
CA LEU A 114 3.04 16.62 -2.95
C LEU A 114 3.35 15.64 -1.82
N GLN A 115 4.51 14.98 -1.84
CA GLN A 115 4.97 14.08 -0.78
C GLN A 115 5.08 14.81 0.57
N ARG A 116 5.50 16.08 0.57
CA ARG A 116 5.51 16.91 1.77
C ARG A 116 4.09 17.19 2.28
N CYS A 117 3.17 17.57 1.39
CA CYS A 117 1.77 17.80 1.76
C CYS A 117 1.12 16.52 2.30
N ASN A 118 1.35 15.37 1.67
CA ASN A 118 0.85 14.08 2.13
C ASN A 118 1.36 13.71 3.52
N ARG A 119 2.65 13.93 3.80
CA ARG A 119 3.17 13.71 5.16
C ARG A 119 2.50 14.61 6.20
N LEU A 120 2.24 15.87 5.87
CA LEU A 120 1.55 16.80 6.77
C LEU A 120 0.09 16.39 6.99
N LEU A 121 -0.63 16.00 5.92
CA LEU A 121 -2.00 15.50 6.01
C LEU A 121 -2.08 14.23 6.84
N LEU A 122 -1.20 13.25 6.58
CA LEU A 122 -1.13 11.99 7.33
C LEU A 122 -0.84 12.25 8.82
N ASN A 123 0.18 13.06 9.13
CA ASN A 123 0.53 13.39 10.51
C ASN A 123 -0.61 14.11 11.22
N GLY A 124 -1.25 15.07 10.56
CA GLY A 124 -2.36 15.80 11.16
C GLY A 124 -3.62 14.96 11.31
N ARG A 125 -3.90 14.06 10.37
CA ARG A 125 -4.95 13.03 10.49
C ARG A 125 -4.67 12.13 11.69
N ASN A 126 -3.45 11.66 11.87
CA ASN A 126 -3.08 10.79 13.00
C ASN A 126 -3.17 11.53 14.35
N ALA A 127 -2.76 12.81 14.40
CA ALA A 127 -2.91 13.65 15.58
C ALA A 127 -4.40 13.90 15.91
N LEU A 128 -5.23 14.10 14.88
CA LEU A 128 -6.67 14.22 15.04
C LEU A 128 -7.28 12.93 15.59
N SER A 129 -6.96 11.77 15.01
CA SER A 129 -7.42 10.46 15.51
C SER A 129 -7.03 10.23 16.97
N ALA A 130 -5.80 10.60 17.38
CA ALA A 130 -5.37 10.50 18.77
C ALA A 130 -6.18 11.42 19.71
N ALA A 131 -6.46 12.65 19.28
CA ALA A 131 -7.30 13.57 20.04
C ALA A 131 -8.73 13.04 20.20
N VAL A 132 -9.31 12.47 19.13
CA VAL A 132 -10.64 11.85 19.15
C VAL A 132 -10.69 10.66 20.10
N VAL A 133 -9.72 9.75 20.03
CA VAL A 133 -9.68 8.58 20.91
C VAL A 133 -9.57 8.99 22.38
N ARG A 134 -8.70 9.94 22.70
CA ARG A 134 -8.58 10.47 24.07
C ARG A 134 -9.87 11.10 24.55
N PHE A 135 -10.56 11.85 23.69
CA PHE A 135 -11.83 12.45 24.02
C PHE A 135 -12.91 11.38 24.31
N ILE A 136 -13.03 10.36 23.45
CA ILE A 136 -13.98 9.25 23.62
C ILE A 136 -13.70 8.44 24.90
N LEU A 137 -12.42 8.14 25.18
CA LEU A 137 -12.03 7.32 26.32
C LEU A 137 -11.96 8.09 27.65
N ALA A 138 -11.82 9.41 27.63
CA ALA A 138 -11.89 10.23 28.84
C ALA A 138 -13.34 10.39 29.35
N ASP A 139 -14.33 10.41 28.45
CA ASP A 139 -15.75 10.62 28.77
C ASP A 139 -16.46 9.34 29.27
N THR A 140 -15.95 8.16 28.92
CA THR A 140 -16.55 6.86 29.32
C THR A 140 -16.50 6.59 30.82
N ASN A 141 -15.75 7.38 31.60
CA ASN A 141 -15.77 7.34 33.07
C ASN A 141 -16.96 8.08 33.70
N GLN A 142 -17.83 8.77 32.92
CA GLN A 142 -18.92 9.59 33.48
C GLN A 142 -20.35 9.12 33.17
N THR A 143 -20.59 8.17 32.26
CA THR A 143 -21.97 7.79 31.88
C THR A 143 -22.18 6.28 31.79
N SER A 144 -22.68 5.71 32.88
CA SER A 144 -23.31 4.39 32.92
C SER A 144 -24.74 4.46 32.36
N ALA A 145 -24.95 4.19 31.07
CA ALA A 145 -26.23 3.71 30.54
C ALA A 145 -26.09 3.10 29.12
N PRO A 146 -26.67 1.91 28.84
CA PRO A 146 -26.71 1.34 27.50
C PRO A 146 -27.87 1.95 26.71
N GLY A 147 -27.56 2.76 25.69
CA GLY A 147 -28.51 3.37 24.76
C GLY A 147 -28.43 2.73 23.38
N ARG A 148 -29.59 2.45 22.78
CA ARG A 148 -29.78 1.75 21.49
C ARG A 148 -29.03 2.39 20.30
N PHE A 149 -28.55 1.49 19.43
CA PHE A 149 -28.05 1.69 18.07
C PHE A 149 -28.74 2.82 17.29
N ALA A 150 -27.92 3.76 16.78
CA ALA A 150 -28.28 4.63 15.67
C ALA A 150 -27.34 4.36 14.48
N ASN A 151 -27.95 4.21 13.32
CA ASN A 151 -27.34 3.89 12.03
C ASN A 151 -26.37 5.03 11.57
N PRO A 152 -25.13 4.76 11.11
CA PRO A 152 -24.13 5.81 10.85
C PRO A 152 -24.44 6.75 9.67
N TYR A 153 -25.47 6.48 8.88
CA TYR A 153 -25.67 7.17 7.59
C TYR A 153 -26.62 8.37 7.60
N TYR A 154 -27.19 8.75 8.75
CA TYR A 154 -28.04 9.95 8.84
C TYR A 154 -27.85 10.65 10.19
N MET A 155 -27.10 11.76 10.19
CA MET A 155 -27.12 12.75 11.27
C MET A 155 -27.28 14.13 10.61
N GLU A 156 -28.53 14.46 10.29
CA GLU A 156 -28.98 15.84 10.16
C GLU A 156 -29.05 16.48 11.56
N ASP A 157 -28.90 17.80 11.54
CA ASP A 157 -28.74 18.73 12.65
C ASP A 157 -29.65 18.50 13.89
N ASP A 158 -29.02 18.70 15.05
CA ASP A 158 -29.60 19.42 16.20
C ASP A 158 -30.68 18.70 17.05
N GLN A 159 -30.34 17.60 17.76
CA GLN A 159 -31.03 17.22 19.02
C GLN A 159 -30.13 16.47 20.03
N GLY A 160 -30.09 16.96 21.28
CA GLY A 160 -29.90 16.15 22.49
C GLY A 160 -28.46 15.79 22.91
N SER A 161 -27.87 16.62 23.77
CA SER A 161 -26.48 16.56 24.26
C SER A 161 -26.13 15.38 25.20
N GLU A 162 -27.06 14.51 25.62
CA GLU A 162 -26.77 13.49 26.65
C GLU A 162 -26.85 12.03 26.14
N SER A 163 -27.52 11.75 25.02
CA SER A 163 -27.57 10.40 24.42
C SER A 163 -26.48 10.15 23.37
N LEU A 164 -25.80 11.21 22.93
CA LEU A 164 -24.72 11.13 21.95
C LEU A 164 -23.41 10.60 22.54
N ASP A 165 -23.17 10.75 23.85
CA ASP A 165 -21.85 10.55 24.45
C ASP A 165 -21.52 9.06 24.70
N SER A 166 -22.48 8.27 25.20
CA SER A 166 -22.37 6.79 25.31
C SER A 166 -22.27 6.11 23.92
N ASN A 167 -22.75 6.80 22.87
CA ASN A 167 -22.80 6.26 21.49
C ASN A 167 -21.49 6.45 20.70
N ARG A 168 -20.55 7.30 21.17
CA ARG A 168 -19.30 7.60 20.44
C ARG A 168 -18.28 6.47 20.49
N GLY A 169 -18.13 5.83 21.66
CA GLY A 169 -17.27 4.64 21.82
C GLY A 169 -17.76 3.47 20.97
N LEU A 170 -19.09 3.27 20.92
CA LEU A 170 -19.74 2.28 20.08
C LEU A 170 -19.62 2.60 18.58
N THR A 171 -19.72 3.88 18.20
CA THR A 171 -19.46 4.31 16.81
C THR A 171 -18.03 4.00 16.38
N LEU A 172 -17.02 4.29 17.23
CA LEU A 172 -15.64 3.96 16.92
C LEU A 172 -15.43 2.43 16.86
N ALA A 173 -16.03 1.69 17.80
CA ALA A 173 -15.99 0.22 17.77
C ALA A 173 -16.54 -0.34 16.46
N GLU A 174 -17.66 0.21 15.99
CA GLU A 174 -18.29 -0.21 14.72
C GLU A 174 -17.43 0.13 13.51
N VAL A 175 -16.82 1.31 13.47
CA VAL A 175 -15.88 1.69 12.40
C VAL A 175 -14.70 0.71 12.35
N LEU A 176 -14.08 0.40 13.49
CA LEU A 176 -12.98 -0.56 13.55
C LEU A 176 -13.42 -1.97 13.14
N ARG A 177 -14.64 -2.39 13.52
CA ARG A 177 -15.22 -3.67 13.12
C ARG A 177 -15.38 -3.76 11.61
N LEU A 178 -16.00 -2.76 10.99
CA LEU A 178 -16.24 -2.71 9.55
C LEU A 178 -14.94 -2.77 8.75
N HIS A 179 -13.90 -2.04 9.17
CA HIS A 179 -12.59 -2.09 8.51
C HIS A 179 -11.89 -3.44 8.72
N GLY A 180 -12.02 -4.05 9.90
CA GLY A 180 -11.52 -5.40 10.16
C GLY A 180 -12.20 -6.48 9.32
N GLU A 181 -13.53 -6.42 9.18
CA GLU A 181 -14.31 -7.34 8.35
C GLU A 181 -14.01 -7.16 6.86
N PHE A 182 -13.97 -5.91 6.39
CA PHE A 182 -13.60 -5.59 5.01
C PHE A 182 -12.20 -6.13 4.67
N ALA A 183 -11.23 -5.95 5.56
CA ALA A 183 -9.88 -6.50 5.38
C ALA A 183 -9.89 -8.04 5.21
N ILE A 184 -10.70 -8.77 5.98
CA ILE A 184 -10.85 -10.23 5.84
C ILE A 184 -11.47 -10.58 4.49
N GLU A 185 -12.49 -9.84 4.03
CA GLU A 185 -13.10 -10.04 2.72
C GLU A 185 -12.12 -9.76 1.57
N SER A 186 -11.29 -8.71 1.68
CA SER A 186 -10.24 -8.40 0.70
C SER A 186 -9.25 -9.57 0.53
N VAL A 187 -8.87 -10.24 1.62
CA VAL A 187 -8.00 -11.43 1.58
C VAL A 187 -8.64 -12.58 0.78
N LYS A 188 -9.95 -12.80 0.92
CA LYS A 188 -10.66 -13.82 0.13
C LYS A 188 -10.59 -13.49 -1.36
N GLY A 189 -10.70 -12.22 -1.73
CA GLY A 189 -10.53 -11.74 -3.11
C GLY A 189 -9.13 -12.02 -3.68
N ILE A 190 -8.08 -11.70 -2.90
CA ILE A 190 -6.67 -11.90 -3.31
C ILE A 190 -6.35 -13.37 -3.62
N TRP A 191 -6.94 -14.32 -2.88
CA TRP A 191 -6.68 -15.75 -3.08
C TRP A 191 -7.52 -16.39 -4.18
N ASN A 192 -8.71 -15.85 -4.44
CA ASN A 192 -9.57 -16.36 -5.51
C ASN A 192 -9.13 -15.92 -6.90
N TYR A 193 -8.26 -14.90 -7.00
CA TYR A 193 -7.69 -14.44 -8.27
C TYR A 193 -6.29 -15.04 -8.50
N ILE A 194 -6.20 -15.96 -9.46
CA ILE A 194 -4.89 -16.39 -9.99
C ILE A 194 -4.40 -15.28 -10.91
N GLU A 195 -3.37 -14.53 -10.51
CA GLU A 195 -2.86 -13.42 -11.31
C GLU A 195 -2.19 -13.93 -12.59
N PRO A 196 -2.19 -13.10 -13.65
CA PRO A 196 -1.42 -13.35 -14.86
C PRO A 196 0.06 -13.70 -14.58
N ASN A 197 0.63 -13.14 -13.52
CA ASN A 197 2.01 -13.37 -13.07
C ASN A 197 2.28 -14.80 -12.55
N ILE A 198 1.26 -15.61 -12.31
CA ILE A 198 1.38 -17.05 -12.01
C ILE A 198 1.01 -17.89 -13.23
N ILE A 199 -0.05 -17.52 -13.95
CA ILE A 199 -0.54 -18.26 -15.12
C ILE A 199 0.48 -18.24 -16.26
N LEU A 200 1.04 -17.07 -16.58
CA LEU A 200 1.96 -16.91 -17.70
C LEU A 200 3.26 -17.71 -17.51
N PRO A 201 3.92 -17.69 -16.34
CA PRO A 201 5.07 -18.56 -16.11
C PRO A 201 4.75 -20.06 -16.18
N ILE A 202 3.57 -20.49 -15.72
CA ILE A 202 3.15 -21.89 -15.84
C ILE A 202 2.99 -22.28 -17.31
N LEU A 203 2.32 -21.46 -18.11
CA LEU A 203 2.17 -21.68 -19.55
C LEU A 203 3.53 -21.72 -20.25
N LEU A 204 4.45 -20.81 -19.88
CA LEU A 204 5.81 -20.78 -20.42
C LEU A 204 6.62 -22.03 -20.02
N ILE A 205 6.48 -22.54 -18.79
CA ILE A 205 7.10 -23.81 -18.40
C ILE A 205 6.57 -24.94 -19.27
N LEU A 206 5.25 -25.03 -19.47
CA LEU A 206 4.62 -26.08 -20.28
C LEU A 206 5.08 -26.03 -21.74
N THR A 207 5.12 -24.85 -22.35
CA THR A 207 5.61 -24.69 -23.74
C THR A 207 7.11 -24.97 -23.85
N THR A 208 7.89 -24.56 -22.85
CA THR A 208 9.33 -24.82 -22.77
C THR A 208 9.62 -26.33 -22.68
N VAL A 209 8.87 -27.05 -21.84
CA VAL A 209 8.96 -28.51 -21.70
C VAL A 209 8.52 -29.22 -22.98
N ALA A 210 7.41 -28.80 -23.60
CA ALA A 210 6.94 -29.38 -24.86
C ALA A 210 7.95 -29.14 -26.01
N SER A 211 8.53 -27.94 -26.08
CA SER A 211 9.59 -27.59 -27.04
C SER A 211 10.84 -28.44 -26.82
N ALA A 212 11.27 -28.63 -25.58
CA ALA A 212 12.36 -29.53 -25.25
C ALA A 212 12.07 -30.96 -25.73
N ILE A 213 10.92 -31.54 -25.40
CA ILE A 213 10.52 -32.90 -25.82
C ILE A 213 10.54 -33.03 -27.35
N ASN A 214 9.96 -32.09 -28.08
CA ASN A 214 9.94 -32.09 -29.55
C ASN A 214 11.35 -31.96 -30.16
N HIS A 215 12.19 -31.10 -29.59
CA HIS A 215 13.57 -30.91 -30.04
C HIS A 215 14.41 -32.18 -29.84
N PHE A 216 14.16 -32.94 -28.76
CA PHE A 216 14.88 -34.18 -28.47
C PHE A 216 14.35 -35.39 -29.24
N ALA A 217 13.07 -35.41 -29.62
CA ALA A 217 12.49 -36.46 -30.46
C ALA A 217 12.98 -36.41 -31.92
N GLY A 218 13.30 -35.23 -32.46
CA GLY A 218 13.71 -35.02 -33.86
C GLY A 218 15.21 -35.19 -34.16
N GLY A 219 15.96 -35.92 -33.32
CA GLY A 219 17.42 -35.87 -33.21
C GLY A 219 18.24 -35.87 -34.52
N LYS A 220 19.30 -35.04 -34.55
CA LYS A 220 20.49 -35.23 -35.42
C LYS A 220 21.78 -34.47 -35.04
N HIS A 221 21.78 -33.56 -34.07
CA HIS A 221 23.01 -32.86 -33.66
C HIS A 221 23.27 -33.04 -32.15
N LEU A 222 24.40 -33.66 -31.80
CA LEU A 222 24.81 -33.92 -30.41
C LEU A 222 25.54 -32.73 -29.77
N GLU A 223 26.27 -31.94 -30.56
CA GLU A 223 27.21 -30.93 -30.06
C GLU A 223 26.53 -29.70 -29.42
N HIS A 224 25.30 -29.37 -29.78
CA HIS A 224 24.57 -28.25 -29.19
C HIS A 224 23.61 -28.66 -28.05
N ARG A 225 23.43 -29.96 -27.79
CA ARG A 225 22.43 -30.45 -26.83
C ARG A 225 22.69 -29.94 -25.43
N PHE A 226 23.95 -29.90 -24.99
CA PHE A 226 24.31 -29.47 -23.64
C PHE A 226 23.92 -28.01 -23.39
N THR A 227 24.23 -27.10 -24.32
CA THR A 227 23.87 -25.68 -24.24
C THR A 227 22.35 -25.46 -24.21
N PHE A 228 21.60 -26.20 -25.05
CA PHE A 228 20.14 -26.15 -25.02
C PHE A 228 19.56 -26.74 -23.73
N TYR A 229 20.12 -27.83 -23.19
CA TYR A 229 19.72 -28.36 -21.88
C TYR A 229 19.92 -27.34 -20.77
N THR A 230 21.09 -26.70 -20.71
CA THR A 230 21.37 -25.68 -19.70
C THR A 230 20.43 -24.48 -19.84
N LEU A 231 20.10 -24.08 -21.06
CA LEU A 231 19.16 -22.98 -21.31
C LEU A 231 17.73 -23.34 -20.89
N TYR A 232 17.22 -24.52 -21.28
CA TYR A 232 15.89 -24.98 -20.88
C TYR A 232 15.76 -25.10 -19.35
N ILE A 233 16.76 -25.68 -18.70
CA ILE A 233 16.81 -25.81 -17.24
C ILE A 233 16.85 -24.43 -16.58
N ALA A 234 17.71 -23.52 -17.05
CA ALA A 234 17.81 -22.16 -16.50
C ALA A 234 16.49 -21.39 -16.65
N THR A 235 15.82 -21.49 -17.80
CA THR A 235 14.51 -20.86 -18.04
C THR A 235 13.44 -21.43 -17.10
N ILE A 236 13.38 -22.76 -16.92
CA ILE A 236 12.43 -23.38 -15.98
C ILE A 236 12.71 -22.91 -14.55
N PHE A 237 13.97 -22.86 -14.12
CA PHE A 237 14.33 -22.35 -12.79
C PHE A 237 13.93 -20.88 -12.60
N ALA A 238 14.16 -20.03 -13.59
CA ALA A 238 13.76 -18.62 -13.54
C ALA A 238 12.23 -18.47 -13.43
N LEU A 239 11.46 -19.26 -14.18
CA LEU A 239 10.00 -19.26 -14.13
C LEU A 239 9.46 -19.80 -12.79
N LEU A 240 10.05 -20.87 -12.26
CA LEU A 240 9.72 -21.40 -10.93
C LEU A 240 10.03 -20.36 -9.83
N PHE A 241 11.14 -19.64 -9.95
CA PHE A 241 11.48 -18.56 -9.04
C PHE A 241 10.45 -17.42 -9.07
N MET A 242 9.97 -17.02 -10.26
CA MET A 242 8.89 -16.03 -10.39
C MET A 242 7.60 -16.48 -9.71
N ILE A 243 7.19 -17.73 -9.91
CA ILE A 243 6.01 -18.30 -9.24
C ILE A 243 6.21 -18.31 -7.72
N TRP A 244 7.36 -18.77 -7.26
CA TRP A 244 7.68 -18.81 -5.83
C TRP A 244 7.67 -17.42 -5.19
N LYS A 245 8.27 -16.42 -5.85
CA LYS A 245 8.26 -15.03 -5.39
C LYS A 245 6.84 -14.49 -5.28
N SER A 246 6.01 -14.67 -6.32
CA SER A 246 4.61 -14.24 -6.30
C SER A 246 3.79 -14.91 -5.18
N LEU A 247 3.99 -16.21 -4.95
CA LEU A 247 3.34 -16.92 -3.84
C LEU A 247 3.82 -16.44 -2.46
N SER A 248 5.11 -16.13 -2.34
CA SER A 248 5.70 -15.57 -1.12
C SER A 248 5.12 -14.19 -0.82
N ASP A 249 5.05 -13.31 -1.82
CA ASP A 249 4.50 -11.96 -1.69
C ASP A 249 3.02 -12.00 -1.27
N ARG A 250 2.22 -12.91 -1.87
CA ARG A 250 0.83 -13.17 -1.48
C ARG A 250 0.70 -13.65 -0.04
N LYS A 251 1.58 -14.54 0.40
CA LYS A 251 1.59 -15.02 1.79
C LYS A 251 1.93 -13.88 2.76
N GLY A 252 2.89 -13.04 2.41
CA GLY A 252 3.25 -11.84 3.17
C GLY A 252 2.08 -10.84 3.28
N ALA A 253 1.47 -10.49 2.14
CA ALA A 253 0.31 -9.60 2.09
C ALA A 253 -0.86 -10.15 2.91
N ARG A 254 -1.17 -11.44 2.78
CA ARG A 254 -2.21 -12.10 3.61
C ARG A 254 -1.91 -11.96 5.10
N ARG A 255 -0.67 -12.21 5.51
CA ARG A 255 -0.29 -12.13 6.93
C ARG A 255 -0.52 -10.71 7.46
N ARG A 256 -0.08 -9.68 6.71
CA ARG A 256 -0.29 -8.26 7.06
C ARG A 256 -1.76 -7.90 7.19
N ILE A 257 -2.58 -8.26 6.21
CA ILE A 257 -4.02 -7.92 6.24
C ILE A 257 -4.72 -8.66 7.39
N MET A 258 -4.39 -9.93 7.62
CA MET A 258 -4.98 -10.71 8.72
C MET A 258 -4.54 -10.23 10.11
N SER A 259 -3.27 -9.85 10.30
CA SER A 259 -2.80 -9.30 11.56
C SER A 259 -3.48 -7.98 11.88
N ARG A 260 -3.63 -7.11 10.88
CA ARG A 260 -4.39 -5.85 11.00
C ARG A 260 -5.85 -6.12 11.34
N ALA A 261 -6.53 -6.97 10.58
CA ALA A 261 -7.93 -7.30 10.81
C ALA A 261 -8.19 -7.84 12.22
N ASN A 262 -7.36 -8.78 12.68
CA ASN A 262 -7.46 -9.33 14.03
C ASN A 262 -7.29 -8.26 15.10
N PHE A 263 -6.34 -7.34 14.92
CA PHE A 263 -6.13 -6.23 15.84
C PHE A 263 -7.36 -5.30 15.90
N LEU A 264 -7.90 -4.91 14.74
CA LEU A 264 -9.07 -4.03 14.65
C LEU A 264 -10.32 -4.64 15.28
N LEU A 265 -10.56 -5.92 15.05
CA LEU A 265 -11.68 -6.64 15.65
C LEU A 265 -11.52 -6.75 17.17
N THR A 266 -10.29 -6.99 17.65
CA THR A 266 -10.01 -7.01 19.11
C THR A 266 -10.21 -5.62 19.73
N ALA A 267 -9.80 -4.56 19.03
CA ALA A 267 -10.02 -3.16 19.45
C ALA A 267 -11.50 -2.79 19.50
N SER A 268 -12.28 -3.25 18.52
CA SER A 268 -13.74 -3.11 18.51
C SER A 268 -14.40 -3.83 19.69
N GLU A 269 -14.00 -5.08 19.95
CA GLU A 269 -14.49 -5.87 21.09
C GLU A 269 -14.21 -5.17 22.43
N PHE A 270 -12.99 -4.65 22.60
CA PHE A 270 -12.59 -3.91 23.80
C PHE A 270 -13.46 -2.66 24.02
N LEU A 271 -13.78 -1.91 22.97
CA LEU A 271 -14.60 -0.69 23.06
C LEU A 271 -16.11 -0.97 23.23
N SER A 272 -16.58 -2.14 22.78
CA SER A 272 -18.00 -2.51 22.84
C SER A 272 -18.45 -2.93 24.24
N GLU A 273 -17.51 -3.30 25.11
CA GLU A 273 -17.79 -3.73 26.48
C GLU A 273 -17.36 -2.67 27.50
N PRO A 274 -18.27 -2.21 28.40
CA PRO A 274 -17.91 -1.27 29.45
C PRO A 274 -16.92 -1.91 30.43
N ARG A 275 -15.72 -1.34 30.57
CA ARG A 275 -14.61 -1.87 31.38
C ARG A 275 -13.96 -0.76 32.20
N GLU A 276 -13.62 -1.03 33.46
CA GLU A 276 -12.90 -0.09 34.33
C GLU A 276 -11.49 0.27 33.80
N GLN A 277 -10.91 -0.59 32.95
CA GLN A 277 -9.57 -0.42 32.39
C GLN A 277 -9.52 0.36 31.07
N SER A 278 -10.67 0.82 30.56
CA SER A 278 -10.81 1.55 29.28
C SER A 278 -10.02 2.86 29.24
N SER A 279 -9.79 3.48 30.40
CA SER A 279 -9.10 4.77 30.55
C SER A 279 -7.61 4.65 30.92
N THR A 280 -7.05 3.44 30.93
CA THR A 280 -5.60 3.26 31.18
C THR A 280 -4.77 3.87 30.05
N PRO A 281 -3.58 4.43 30.33
CA PRO A 281 -2.71 4.98 29.29
C PRO A 281 -2.38 3.97 28.18
N LEU A 282 -2.25 2.68 28.54
CA LEU A 282 -2.00 1.59 27.60
C LEU A 282 -3.22 1.32 26.70
N ALA A 283 -4.44 1.31 27.25
CA ALA A 283 -5.65 1.17 26.44
C ALA A 283 -5.82 2.34 25.45
N ILE A 284 -5.57 3.57 25.92
CA ILE A 284 -5.61 4.76 25.05
C ILE A 284 -4.59 4.65 23.92
N ASP A 285 -3.36 4.22 24.20
CA ASP A 285 -2.32 4.05 23.18
C ASP A 285 -2.69 2.98 22.15
N LEU A 286 -3.18 1.82 22.60
CA LEU A 286 -3.59 0.72 21.71
C LEU A 286 -4.77 1.12 20.81
N ILE A 287 -5.80 1.76 21.36
CA ILE A 287 -6.95 2.21 20.56
C ILE A 287 -6.57 3.36 19.63
N THR A 288 -5.66 4.24 20.06
CA THR A 288 -5.11 5.29 19.19
C THR A 288 -4.38 4.68 18.01
N PHE A 289 -3.55 3.66 18.25
CA PHE A 289 -2.86 2.93 17.19
C PHE A 289 -3.86 2.28 16.22
N ALA A 290 -4.95 1.68 16.72
CA ALA A 290 -6.01 1.12 15.87
C ALA A 290 -6.68 2.20 14.99
N ALA A 291 -7.03 3.35 15.57
CA ALA A 291 -7.61 4.47 14.83
C ALA A 291 -6.62 5.07 13.81
N GLN A 292 -5.32 5.05 14.10
CA GLN A 292 -4.29 5.57 13.21
C GLN A 292 -3.97 4.63 12.04
N HIS A 293 -4.08 3.32 12.24
CA HIS A 293 -3.57 2.34 11.27
C HIS A 293 -4.63 1.38 10.73
N PHE A 294 -5.92 1.71 10.81
CA PHE A 294 -6.98 0.81 10.31
C PHE A 294 -6.93 0.56 8.80
N ASP A 295 -6.42 1.53 8.01
CA ASP A 295 -6.21 1.41 6.55
C ASP A 295 -4.74 1.26 6.15
N ASP A 296 -3.81 1.24 7.12
CA ASP A 296 -2.38 1.24 6.83
C ASP A 296 -1.91 -0.16 6.38
N GLU A 297 -1.33 -0.22 5.18
CA GLU A 297 -0.81 -1.46 4.58
C GLU A 297 0.71 -1.61 4.71
N GLU A 298 1.41 -0.56 5.16
CA GLU A 298 2.87 -0.50 5.24
C GLU A 298 3.41 -1.02 6.56
N ILE A 299 2.58 -1.04 7.61
CA ILE A 299 2.98 -1.52 8.93
C ILE A 299 3.24 -3.03 8.91
N GLU A 300 4.38 -3.41 9.52
CA GLU A 300 4.78 -4.81 9.66
C GLU A 300 3.76 -5.63 10.48
N PRO A 301 3.48 -6.89 10.10
CA PRO A 301 2.46 -7.70 10.74
C PRO A 301 2.73 -7.93 12.23
N GLU A 302 4.01 -8.06 12.61
CA GLU A 302 4.45 -8.26 14.00
C GLU A 302 4.00 -7.11 14.91
N ALA A 303 3.93 -5.87 14.39
CA ALA A 303 3.49 -4.71 15.14
C ALA A 303 2.01 -4.79 15.53
N PHE A 304 1.17 -5.35 14.65
CA PHE A 304 -0.25 -5.63 14.93
C PHE A 304 -0.43 -6.86 15.82
N GLU A 305 0.32 -7.94 15.55
CA GLU A 305 0.27 -9.18 16.35
C GLU A 305 0.62 -8.90 17.82
N TYR A 306 1.67 -8.10 18.06
CA TYR A 306 2.09 -7.69 19.40
C TYR A 306 1.01 -6.89 20.14
N ARG A 307 0.47 -5.84 19.51
CA ARG A 307 -0.58 -4.99 20.11
C ARG A 307 -1.89 -5.73 20.31
N THR A 308 -2.19 -6.70 19.45
CA THR A 308 -3.33 -7.62 19.65
C THR A 308 -3.15 -8.43 20.93
N ALA A 309 -1.93 -8.93 21.19
CA ALA A 309 -1.65 -9.68 22.41
C ALA A 309 -1.74 -8.79 23.66
N GLU A 310 -1.21 -7.57 23.63
CA GLU A 310 -1.35 -6.61 24.73
C GLU A 310 -2.82 -6.27 25.02
N LEU A 311 -3.60 -6.01 23.96
CA LEU A 311 -5.02 -5.71 24.11
C LEU A 311 -5.81 -6.92 24.64
N LYS A 312 -5.49 -8.15 24.21
CA LYS A 312 -6.07 -9.37 24.78
C LYS A 312 -5.70 -9.58 26.24
N ALA A 313 -4.48 -9.23 26.63
CA ALA A 313 -4.03 -9.31 28.02
C ALA A 313 -4.81 -8.33 28.91
N LEU A 314 -5.02 -7.09 28.43
CA LEU A 314 -5.92 -6.13 29.08
C LEU A 314 -7.35 -6.67 29.15
N ILE A 315 -7.85 -7.27 28.07
CA ILE A 315 -9.18 -7.87 28.05
C ILE A 315 -9.34 -8.96 29.12
N ALA A 316 -8.31 -9.77 29.32
CA ALA A 316 -8.29 -10.87 30.29
C ALA A 316 -7.94 -10.43 31.73
N GLY A 317 -7.58 -9.17 31.96
CA GLY A 317 -7.11 -8.68 33.26
C GLY A 317 -5.75 -9.25 33.69
N THR A 318 -4.93 -9.71 32.73
CA THR A 318 -3.59 -10.26 32.96
C THR A 318 -2.51 -9.22 32.63
N PRO A 319 -1.37 -9.19 33.36
CA PRO A 319 -0.30 -8.24 33.06
C PRO A 319 0.25 -8.46 31.64
N PRO A 320 0.57 -7.38 30.88
CA PRO A 320 1.05 -7.49 29.52
C PRO A 320 2.43 -8.17 29.47
N SER A 321 2.59 -9.15 28.58
CA SER A 321 3.77 -10.02 28.49
C SER A 321 4.94 -9.43 27.68
N GLY A 322 4.90 -8.14 27.34
CA GLY A 322 5.85 -7.48 26.42
C GLY A 322 6.89 -6.56 27.09
N PRO A 323 7.85 -6.00 26.33
CA PRO A 323 8.95 -5.17 26.85
C PRO A 323 8.51 -3.93 27.65
N THR A 324 7.26 -3.50 27.54
CA THR A 324 6.62 -2.46 28.36
C THR A 324 6.49 -2.85 29.83
N ALA A 325 6.62 -4.13 30.18
CA ALA A 325 6.68 -4.61 31.57
C ALA A 325 7.94 -4.13 32.33
N THR A 326 8.98 -3.67 31.62
CA THR A 326 10.26 -3.30 32.22
C THR A 326 10.38 -1.83 32.63
N THR A 327 9.41 -0.98 32.31
CA THR A 327 9.52 0.48 32.52
C THR A 327 8.75 1.00 33.74
N THR A 328 8.26 0.11 34.61
CA THR A 328 7.69 0.47 35.91
C THR A 328 8.46 -0.20 37.05
N GLN A 329 9.64 0.35 37.36
CA GLN A 329 10.25 0.28 38.69
C GLN A 329 10.75 1.66 39.10
#